data_AF-A0A563DEE8-F1
#
_entry.id   AF-A0A563DEE8-F1
#
_cell.length_a   1.000
_cell.length_b   1.000
_cell.length_c   1.000
_cell.angle_alpha   90.00
_cell.angle_beta   90.00
_cell.angle_gamma   90.00
#
_symmetry.space_group_name_H-M   'P 1'
#
loop_
_entity.id
_entity.type
_entity.pdbx_description
1 polymer ?
#
loop_
_entity_poly.entity_id
_entity_poly.type
_entity_poly.pdbx_seq_one_letter_code
_entity_poly.pdbx_strand_id
1 'polypeptide(L)' 'MKTTKNKRMSYSDITSETKKKVLDYYLNNSNNSIPDLEKKFNISQKLIHRIIEEGRKEKQPIKKQED' A
#
# COMPACT_ATOMS: atom_id res chain seq x y z
N MET A 1 -24.54 23.32 8.17
CA MET A 1 -23.10 23.04 7.96
C MET A 1 -22.97 22.09 6.78
N LYS A 2 -22.30 22.49 5.68
CA LYS A 2 -22.06 21.59 4.54
C LYS A 2 -20.97 20.62 4.97
N THR A 3 -21.33 19.38 5.28
CA THR A 3 -20.34 18.31 5.51
C THR A 3 -19.64 18.06 4.18
N THR A 4 -18.46 18.66 4.00
CA THR A 4 -17.56 18.33 2.91
C THR A 4 -17.25 16.84 3.06
N LYS A 5 -17.88 16.00 2.23
CA LYS A 5 -17.59 14.57 2.22
C LYS A 5 -16.11 14.46 1.84
N ASN A 6 -15.23 14.24 2.82
CA ASN A 6 -13.83 13.93 2.56
C ASN A 6 -13.83 12.79 1.54
N LYS A 7 -13.38 13.09 0.32
CA LYS A 7 -13.30 12.12 -0.76
C LYS A 7 -12.38 11.02 -0.25
N ARG A 8 -12.96 9.89 0.15
CA ARG A 8 -12.20 8.71 0.60
C ARG A 8 -11.39 8.28 -0.61
N MET A 9 -10.08 8.49 -0.54
CA MET A 9 -9.15 8.08 -1.58
C MET A 9 -9.36 6.57 -1.80
N SER A 10 -9.67 6.18 -3.03
CA SER A 10 -9.86 4.76 -3.37
C SER A 10 -8.54 4.17 -3.85
N TYR A 11 -8.43 2.85 -3.78
CA TYR A 11 -7.22 2.13 -4.21
C TYR A 11 -6.82 2.43 -5.66
N SER A 12 -7.82 2.68 -6.52
CA SER A 12 -7.64 3.02 -7.93
C SER A 12 -7.11 4.44 -8.14
N ASP A 13 -7.30 5.34 -7.16
CA ASP A 13 -6.76 6.71 -7.22
C ASP A 13 -5.26 6.75 -6.86
N ILE A 14 -4.72 5.68 -6.26
CA ILE A 14 -3.30 5.59 -5.90
C ILE A 14 -2.52 5.19 -7.15
N THR A 15 -1.59 6.04 -7.58
CA THR A 15 -0.71 5.76 -8.71
C THR A 15 0.24 4.60 -8.40
N SER A 16 0.62 3.83 -9.42
CA SER A 16 1.56 2.72 -9.27
C SER A 16 2.92 3.17 -8.71
N GLU A 17 3.34 4.41 -8.97
CA GLU A 17 4.54 4.98 -8.38
C GLU A 17 4.41 5.14 -6.86
N THR A 18 3.29 5.70 -6.38
CA THR A 18 3.02 5.81 -4.94
C THR A 18 2.97 4.44 -4.28
N LYS A 19 2.36 3.43 -4.95
CA LYS A 19 2.34 2.05 -4.46
C LYS A 19 3.75 1.48 -4.30
N LYS A 20 4.62 1.67 -5.30
CA LYS A 20 6.02 1.25 -5.23
C LYS A 20 6.78 1.98 -4.12
N LYS A 21 6.59 3.29 -3.95
CA LYS A 21 7.21 4.07 -2.87
C LYS A 21 6.78 3.58 -1.49
N VAL A 22 5.49 3.29 -1.28
CA VAL A 22 4.96 2.74 -0.03
C VAL A 22 5.57 1.37 0.27
N LEU A 23 5.60 0.48 -0.73
CA LEU A 23 6.18 -0.86 -0.60
C LEU A 23 7.68 -0.80 -0.32
N ASP A 24 8.42 0.00 -1.07
CA ASP A 24 9.86 0.19 -0.90
C ASP A 24 10.18 0.75 0.50
N TYR A 25 9.43 1.75 0.95
CA TYR A 25 9.59 2.34 2.27
C TYR A 25 9.29 1.35 3.39
N TYR A 26 8.29 0.48 3.20
CA TYR A 26 7.96 -0.61 4.13
C TYR A 26 9.04 -1.69 4.17
N LEU A 27 9.64 -2.05 3.02
CA LEU A 27 10.66 -3.09 2.93
C LEU A 27 12.05 -2.61 3.41
N ASN A 28 12.42 -1.37 3.11
CA ASN A 28 13.74 -0.81 3.44
C ASN A 28 13.88 -0.37 4.91
N ASN A 29 12.76 -0.22 5.64
CA ASN A 29 12.78 0.14 7.04
C ASN A 29 12.00 -0.89 7.86
N SER A 30 12.72 -1.85 8.43
CA SER A 30 12.12 -2.89 9.30
C SER A 30 11.41 -2.32 10.55
N ASN A 31 11.65 -1.06 10.90
CA ASN A 31 11.01 -0.39 12.03
C ASN A 31 9.74 0.40 11.66
N ASN A 32 9.40 0.52 10.37
CA ASN A 32 8.25 1.31 9.95
C ASN A 32 6.96 0.52 10.06
N SER A 33 6.11 0.96 10.98
CA SER A 33 4.77 0.41 11.15
C SER A 33 3.80 1.02 10.14
N ILE A 34 2.77 0.26 9.76
CA ILE A 34 1.67 0.70 8.88
C ILE A 34 1.03 2.05 9.30
N PRO A 35 0.81 2.35 10.60
CA PRO A 35 0.37 3.68 11.02
C PRO A 35 1.32 4.83 10.65
N ASP A 36 2.63 4.58 10.55
CA ASP A 36 3.61 5.60 10.15
C ASP A 36 3.51 5.88 8.64
N LEU A 37 3.36 4.81 7.85
CA LEU A 37 3.08 4.88 6.41
C LEU A 37 1.77 5.62 6.12
N GLU A 38 0.74 5.42 6.93
CA GLU A 38 -0.52 6.15 6.81
C GLU A 38 -0.31 7.66 6.96
N LYS A 39 0.41 8.09 8.01
CA LYS A 39 0.69 9.51 8.25
C LYS A 39 1.57 10.10 7.15
N LYS A 40 2.56 9.34 6.69
CA LYS A 40 3.56 9.79 5.71
C LYS A 40 2.99 9.95 4.31
N PHE A 41 2.17 9.00 3.88
CA PHE A 41 1.59 8.99 2.53
C PHE A 41 0.16 9.51 2.49
N ASN A 42 -0.46 9.77 3.64
CA ASN A 42 -1.87 10.13 3.78
C ASN A 42 -2.80 9.11 3.11
N ILE A 43 -2.45 7.83 3.23
CA ILE A 43 -3.17 6.70 2.66
C ILE A 43 -3.73 5.87 3.81
N SER A 44 -5.00 5.49 3.70
CA SER A 44 -5.64 4.66 4.73
C SER A 44 -4.93 3.32 4.89
N GLN A 45 -4.79 2.85 6.14
CA GLN A 45 -4.07 1.61 6.46
C GLN A 45 -4.57 0.40 5.65
N LYS A 46 -5.87 0.30 5.39
CA LYS A 46 -6.45 -0.75 4.54
C LYS A 46 -5.84 -0.78 3.13
N LEU A 47 -5.60 0.39 2.54
CA LEU A 47 -4.99 0.51 1.23
C LEU A 47 -3.51 0.17 1.29
N ILE A 48 -2.80 0.62 2.33
CA ILE A 48 -1.39 0.27 2.56
C ILE A 48 -1.21 -1.24 2.71
N HIS A 49 -2.05 -1.90 3.52
CA HIS A 49 -2.07 -3.36 3.64
C HIS A 49 -2.24 -4.04 2.28
N ARG A 50 -3.19 -3.55 1.46
CA ARG A 50 -3.41 -4.08 0.11
C ARG A 50 -2.19 -3.88 -0.80
N ILE A 51 -1.55 -2.71 -0.77
CA ILE A 51 -0.32 -2.43 -1.53
C ILE A 51 0.80 -3.42 -1.14
N ILE A 52 0.99 -3.63 0.16
CA ILE A 52 2.03 -4.54 0.68
C ILE A 52 1.73 -5.98 0.27
N GLU A 53 0.47 -6.41 0.37
CA GLU A 53 0.06 -7.76 -0.01
C GLU A 53 0.23 -8.03 -1.51
N GLU A 54 -0.21 -7.10 -2.37
CA GLU A 54 -0.02 -7.23 -3.82
C GLU A 54 1.47 -7.15 -4.21
N GLY A 55 2.23 -6.24 -3.62
CA GLY A 55 3.67 -6.12 -3.87
C GLY A 55 4.48 -7.34 -3.43
N ARG A 56 4.05 -8.04 -2.36
CA ARG A 56 4.65 -9.32 -1.95
C ARG A 56 4.28 -10.46 -2.90
N LYS A 57 3.05 -10.47 -3.43
CA LYS A 57 2.59 -11.46 -4.41
C LYS A 57 3.35 -11.32 -5.74
N GLU A 58 3.63 -10.10 -6.21
CA GLU A 58 4.45 -9.88 -7.41
C GLU A 58 5.91 -10.33 -7.25
N LYS A 59 6.49 -10.23 -6.04
CA LYS A 59 7.87 -10.66 -5.77
C LYS A 59 8.04 -12.16 -5.56
N GLN A 60 6.96 -12.92 -5.33
CA GLN A 60 7.05 -14.37 -5.39
C GLN A 60 6.80 -14.79 -6.83
N PRO A 61 7.84 -15.20 -7.60
CA PRO A 61 7.55 -15.95 -8.81
C PRO A 61 6.72 -17.13 -8.35
N ILE A 62 5.53 -17.25 -8.95
CA ILE A 62 4.65 -18.38 -8.78
C ILE A 62 5.54 -19.61 -8.94
N LYS A 63 5.87 -20.29 -7.84
CA LYS A 63 6.29 -21.69 -7.90
C LYS A 63 5.07 -22.39 -8.46
N LYS A 64 4.97 -22.44 -9.79
CA LYS A 64 4.17 -23.43 -10.47
C LYS A 64 4.73 -24.74 -9.94
N GLN A 65 3.97 -25.37 -9.05
CA GLN A 65 4.14 -26.78 -8.77
C GLN A 65 4.02 -27.47 -10.12
N GLU A 66 5.15 -27.95 -10.61
CA GLU A 66 5.21 -28.96 -11.66
C GLU A 66 4.52 -30.21 -11.09
N ASP A 67 3.51 -30.69 -11.81
CA ASP A 67 3.01 -32.07 -11.75
C ASP A 67 3.68 -32.84 -12.90
#